data_AF-A0A0L6JWE0-F1
#
_entry.id   AF-A0A0L6JWE0-F1
#
_cell.length_a   1.000
_cell.length_b   1.000
_cell.length_c   1.000
_cell.angle_alpha   90.00
_cell.angle_beta   90.00
_cell.angle_gamma   90.00
#
_symmetry.space_group_name_H-M   'P 1'
#
loop_
_entity.id
_entity.type
_entity.pdbx_description
1 polymer ?
#
loop_
_entity_poly.entity_id
_entity_poly.type
_entity_poly.pdbx_seq_one_letter_code
_entity_poly.pdbx_strand_id
1 'polypeptide(L)'
;MYIFKDSNRFYHWTADEKGGPIDFVMKYGNITYPEAVAQLLGERYEPYIQTVVPYEKEEKGPLIIPDKAENFKRTYWYLISIRGIEPEIVSVLMNEKKVYQEAQYGNCVFVGYDESGIPKYCSMRGTYTDKAFKMDAVNSDKSYPFVIGGKSDMVFVCESPIDAMSHATFAKLYGHDWRQDNRISLGCTWDGALERYLQWHPEIKK
;
A
#
# COMPACT_ATOMS: atom_id res chain seq x y z
N MET A 1 37.08 30.23 23.86
CA MET A 1 36.62 29.59 22.61
C MET A 1 37.80 29.48 21.65
N TYR A 2 37.95 28.35 20.96
CA TYR A 2 38.98 28.15 19.93
C TYR A 2 38.33 27.74 18.61
N ILE A 3 38.89 28.23 17.50
CA ILE A 3 38.46 27.91 16.13
C ILE A 3 39.62 27.21 15.42
N PHE A 4 39.37 26.00 14.94
CA PHE A 4 40.31 25.17 14.20
C PHE A 4 40.15 25.45 12.71
N LYS A 5 41.12 26.15 12.11
CA LYS A 5 41.11 26.54 10.69
C LYS A 5 41.14 25.33 9.76
N ASP A 6 41.93 24.31 10.10
CA ASP A 6 42.16 23.15 9.22
C ASP A 6 40.94 22.24 9.10
N SER A 7 40.03 22.29 10.08
CA SER A 7 38.83 21.46 10.12
C SER A 7 37.51 22.24 10.06
N ASN A 8 37.56 23.57 9.98
CA ASN A 8 36.40 24.46 10.08
C ASN A 8 35.49 24.11 11.27
N ARG A 9 36.08 23.97 12.47
CA ARG A 9 35.33 23.63 13.70
C ARG A 9 35.64 24.60 14.82
N PHE A 10 34.74 24.73 15.78
CA PHE A 10 35.01 25.43 17.03
C PHE A 10 34.91 24.49 18.24
N TYR A 11 35.59 24.86 19.32
CA TYR A 11 35.45 24.23 20.63
C TYR A 11 35.43 25.29 21.74
N HIS A 12 34.51 25.16 22.67
CA HIS A 12 34.32 26.05 23.80
C HIS A 12 34.59 25.34 25.13
N TRP A 13 35.85 25.42 25.59
CA TRP A 13 36.34 24.68 26.77
C TRP A 13 35.55 24.86 28.06
N THR A 14 35.01 26.06 28.33
CA THR A 14 34.24 26.32 29.56
C THR A 14 32.79 25.84 29.48
N ALA A 15 32.27 25.56 28.28
CA ALA A 15 30.91 25.06 28.09
C ALA A 15 30.87 23.60 27.62
N ASP A 16 32.03 22.99 27.34
CA ASP A 16 32.21 21.67 26.72
C ASP A 16 31.42 21.49 25.41
N GLU A 17 31.49 22.50 24.55
CA GLU A 17 30.71 22.53 23.31
C GLU A 17 31.59 22.54 22.08
N LYS A 18 31.13 21.87 21.03
CA LYS A 18 31.86 21.70 19.77
C LYS A 18 30.89 21.67 18.60
N GLY A 19 31.35 22.10 17.44
CA GLY A 19 30.54 22.06 16.24
C GLY A 19 31.24 22.65 15.02
N GLY A 20 30.52 22.64 13.91
CA GLY A 20 30.92 23.34 12.69
C GLY A 20 30.48 24.82 12.69
N PRO A 21 30.64 25.51 11.55
CA PRO A 21 30.27 26.92 11.42
C PRO A 21 28.77 27.16 11.58
N ILE A 22 27.93 26.21 11.14
CA ILE A 22 26.48 26.30 11.29
C ILE A 22 26.08 26.24 12.77
N ASP A 23 26.61 25.26 13.52
CA ASP A 23 26.36 25.13 14.96
C ASP A 23 26.79 26.37 15.73
N PHE A 24 27.91 26.98 15.31
CA PHE A 24 28.39 28.24 15.87
C PHE A 24 27.39 29.37 15.65
N VAL A 25 26.93 29.58 14.42
CA VAL A 25 25.99 30.65 14.07
C VAL A 25 24.63 30.42 14.71
N MET A 26 24.10 29.20 14.70
CA MET A 26 22.85 28.86 15.40
C MET A 26 22.93 29.22 16.88
N LYS A 27 24.03 28.83 17.54
CA LYS A 27 24.18 29.00 18.99
C LYS A 27 24.38 30.46 19.39
N TYR A 28 25.36 31.14 18.79
CA TYR A 28 25.74 32.50 19.19
C TYR A 28 24.87 33.57 18.51
N GLY A 29 24.20 33.22 17.40
CA GLY A 29 23.19 34.05 16.74
C GLY A 29 21.78 33.85 17.29
N ASN A 30 21.54 32.77 18.06
CA ASN A 30 20.21 32.37 18.53
C ASN A 30 19.17 32.28 17.39
N ILE A 31 19.60 31.67 16.28
CA ILE A 31 18.79 31.49 15.07
C ILE A 31 18.67 30.01 14.70
N THR A 32 17.65 29.68 13.93
CA THR A 32 17.39 28.31 13.47
C THR A 32 18.43 27.85 12.44
N TYR A 33 18.49 26.54 12.19
CA TYR A 33 19.39 25.98 11.20
C TYR A 33 19.22 26.60 9.80
N PRO A 34 18.00 26.75 9.23
CA PRO A 34 17.83 27.39 7.93
C PRO A 34 18.30 28.85 7.89
N GLU A 35 18.06 29.60 8.96
CA GLU A 35 18.53 30.98 9.10
C GLU A 35 20.06 31.05 9.18
N ALA A 36 20.70 30.13 9.93
CA ALA A 36 22.15 30.03 10.02
C ALA A 36 22.80 29.67 8.68
N VAL A 37 22.19 28.76 7.91
CA VAL A 37 22.64 28.42 6.55
C VAL A 37 22.50 29.62 5.62
N ALA A 38 21.34 30.30 5.62
CA ALA A 38 21.12 31.49 4.79
C ALA A 38 22.14 32.60 5.13
N GLN A 39 22.36 32.86 6.42
CA GLN A 39 23.36 33.84 6.87
C GLN A 39 24.78 33.49 6.41
N LEU A 40 25.17 32.21 6.48
CA LEU A 40 26.50 31.75 6.03
C LEU A 40 26.67 31.82 4.51
N LEU A 41 25.58 31.70 3.75
CA LEU A 41 25.56 31.85 2.29
C LEU A 41 25.44 33.32 1.84
N GLY A 42 25.19 34.26 2.76
CA GLY A 42 24.94 35.67 2.42
C GLY A 42 23.55 35.91 1.83
N GLU A 43 22.62 34.98 2.05
CA GLU A 43 21.25 35.02 1.55
C GLU A 43 20.28 35.38 2.67
N ARG A 44 19.06 35.81 2.29
CA ARG A 44 17.96 35.99 3.25
C ARG A 44 17.18 34.70 3.36
N TYR A 45 16.92 34.26 4.59
CA TYR A 45 15.99 33.18 4.81
C TYR A 45 14.57 33.66 4.51
N GLU A 46 13.94 33.04 3.52
CA GLU A 46 12.51 33.21 3.24
C GLU A 46 11.81 31.88 3.57
N PRO A 47 10.89 31.86 4.56
CA PRO A 47 10.13 30.65 4.86
C PRO A 47 9.24 30.34 3.65
N TYR A 48 9.44 29.18 3.05
CA TYR A 48 8.52 28.67 2.04
C TYR A 48 7.19 28.32 2.72
N ILE A 49 6.20 29.18 2.56
CA ILE A 49 4.82 28.88 2.95
C ILE A 49 4.23 28.07 1.81
N GLN A 50 4.15 26.75 2.00
CA GLN A 50 3.42 25.90 1.07
C GLN A 50 1.92 26.26 1.19
N THR A 51 1.38 26.96 0.20
CA THR A 51 -0.07 27.09 0.03
C THR A 51 -0.61 25.70 -0.26
N VAL A 52 -1.15 25.04 0.76
CA VAL A 52 -1.88 23.79 0.61
C VAL A 52 -3.21 24.15 -0.04
N VAL A 53 -3.31 23.93 -1.36
CA VAL A 53 -4.61 23.97 -2.03
C VAL A 53 -5.44 22.84 -1.42
N PRO A 54 -6.62 23.11 -0.83
CA PRO A 54 -7.48 22.05 -0.31
C PRO A 54 -7.75 21.06 -1.44
N TYR A 55 -7.47 19.78 -1.18
CA TYR A 55 -7.79 18.72 -2.14
C TYR A 55 -9.31 18.62 -2.26
N GLU A 56 -9.87 19.11 -3.36
CA GLU A 56 -11.24 18.81 -3.74
C GLU A 56 -11.27 17.37 -4.26
N LYS A 57 -11.92 16.49 -3.51
CA LYS A 57 -12.11 15.10 -3.92
C LYS A 57 -13.09 15.09 -5.08
N GLU A 58 -12.58 14.88 -6.29
CA GLU A 58 -13.43 14.68 -7.47
C GLU A 58 -14.44 13.55 -7.19
N GLU A 59 -15.71 13.78 -7.53
CA GLU A 59 -16.73 12.74 -7.47
C GLU A 59 -16.36 11.64 -8.46
N LYS A 60 -15.93 10.49 -7.92
CA LYS A 60 -15.59 9.33 -8.73
C LYS A 60 -16.84 8.83 -9.44
N GLY A 61 -16.75 8.65 -10.75
CA GLY A 61 -17.78 7.97 -11.54
C GLY A 61 -17.90 6.48 -11.20
N PRO A 62 -18.69 5.70 -11.95
CA PRO A 62 -18.79 4.26 -11.73
C PRO A 62 -17.43 3.56 -11.95
N LEU A 63 -17.20 2.46 -11.23
CA LEU A 63 -16.04 1.59 -11.40
C LEU A 63 -15.97 1.08 -12.84
N ILE A 64 -14.83 1.28 -13.49
CA ILE A 64 -14.60 0.77 -14.85
C ILE A 64 -13.80 -0.53 -14.75
N ILE A 65 -14.50 -1.65 -14.92
CA ILE A 65 -13.92 -2.99 -14.81
C ILE A 65 -13.39 -3.44 -16.17
N PRO A 66 -12.15 -3.97 -16.28
CA PRO A 66 -11.63 -4.47 -17.53
C PRO A 66 -12.43 -5.65 -18.09
N ASP A 67 -12.57 -5.70 -19.41
CA ASP A 67 -13.26 -6.81 -20.09
C ASP A 67 -12.58 -8.16 -19.82
N LYS A 68 -13.40 -9.20 -19.69
CA LYS A 68 -12.94 -10.57 -19.46
C LYS A 68 -12.42 -11.17 -20.76
N ALA A 69 -11.27 -11.84 -20.68
CA ALA A 69 -10.77 -12.67 -21.78
C ALA A 69 -11.69 -13.87 -22.05
N GLU A 70 -11.63 -14.45 -23.25
CA GLU A 70 -12.37 -15.66 -23.61
C GLU A 70 -12.01 -16.87 -22.72
N ASN A 71 -10.78 -16.91 -22.21
CA ASN A 71 -10.31 -17.91 -21.28
C ASN A 71 -9.30 -17.32 -20.29
N PHE A 72 -9.14 -17.96 -19.13
CA PHE A 72 -8.30 -17.46 -18.03
C PHE A 72 -7.00 -18.25 -17.84
N LYS A 73 -6.55 -18.98 -18.88
CA LYS A 73 -5.39 -19.90 -18.80
C LYS A 73 -4.12 -19.20 -18.32
N ARG A 74 -3.89 -17.97 -18.75
CA ARG A 74 -2.68 -17.21 -18.41
C ARG A 74 -2.69 -16.75 -16.96
N THR A 75 -3.81 -16.23 -16.49
CA THR A 75 -3.96 -15.87 -15.07
C THR A 75 -3.85 -17.11 -14.18
N TYR A 76 -4.46 -18.23 -14.60
CA TYR A 76 -4.39 -19.50 -13.88
C TYR A 76 -2.94 -20.01 -13.76
N TRP A 77 -2.21 -20.07 -14.88
CA TRP A 77 -0.78 -20.41 -14.91
C TRP A 77 0.05 -19.45 -14.06
N TYR A 78 -0.18 -18.14 -14.15
CA TYR A 78 0.56 -17.15 -13.36
C TYR A 78 0.38 -17.38 -11.86
N LEU A 79 -0.86 -17.53 -11.39
CA LEU A 79 -1.13 -17.72 -9.96
C LEU A 79 -0.56 -19.03 -9.43
N ILE A 80 -0.63 -20.11 -10.20
CA ILE A 80 -0.17 -21.44 -9.74
C ILE A 80 1.33 -21.60 -9.96
N SER A 81 1.79 -21.50 -11.20
CA SER A 81 3.16 -21.84 -11.58
C SER A 81 4.17 -20.76 -11.22
N ILE A 82 3.76 -19.49 -11.15
CA ILE A 82 4.67 -18.37 -10.85
C ILE A 82 4.51 -17.89 -9.41
N ARG A 83 3.28 -17.83 -8.89
CA ARG A 83 3.00 -17.36 -7.52
C ARG A 83 2.84 -18.47 -6.48
N GLY A 84 2.78 -19.74 -6.90
CA GLY A 84 2.71 -20.88 -6.00
C GLY A 84 1.38 -20.98 -5.25
N ILE A 85 0.30 -20.39 -5.76
CA ILE A 85 -1.02 -20.47 -5.15
C ILE A 85 -1.63 -21.85 -5.44
N GLU A 86 -2.25 -22.45 -4.43
CA GLU A 86 -2.94 -23.73 -4.58
C GLU A 86 -4.01 -23.68 -5.69
N PRO A 87 -4.03 -24.63 -6.65
CA PRO A 87 -4.99 -24.64 -7.75
C PRO A 87 -6.46 -24.53 -7.34
N GLU A 88 -6.85 -25.24 -6.27
CA GLU A 88 -8.23 -25.21 -5.75
C GLU A 88 -8.66 -23.79 -5.33
N ILE A 89 -7.77 -23.04 -4.68
CA ILE A 89 -8.06 -21.68 -4.21
C ILE A 89 -8.28 -20.76 -5.40
N VAL A 90 -7.43 -20.89 -6.44
CA VAL A 90 -7.58 -20.13 -7.68
C VAL A 90 -8.91 -20.45 -8.37
N SER A 91 -9.25 -21.73 -8.50
CA SER A 91 -10.51 -22.16 -9.12
C SER A 91 -11.74 -21.63 -8.39
N VAL A 92 -11.76 -21.67 -7.06
CA VAL A 92 -12.87 -21.12 -6.25
C VAL A 92 -13.03 -19.64 -6.50
N LEU A 93 -11.95 -18.87 -6.42
CA LEU A 93 -12.01 -17.41 -6.58
C LEU A 93 -12.36 -16.99 -8.01
N MET A 94 -12.00 -17.78 -9.02
CA MET A 94 -12.46 -17.58 -10.40
C MET A 94 -13.96 -17.87 -10.56
N ASN A 95 -14.46 -18.94 -9.94
CA ASN A 95 -15.89 -19.27 -9.94
C ASN A 95 -16.73 -18.20 -9.21
N GLU A 96 -16.20 -17.65 -8.11
CA GLU A 96 -16.78 -16.53 -7.38
C GLU A 96 -16.67 -15.18 -8.13
N LYS A 97 -16.06 -15.18 -9.33
CA LYS A 97 -15.82 -13.99 -10.17
C LYS A 97 -14.89 -12.94 -9.52
N LYS A 98 -14.23 -13.28 -8.41
CA LYS A 98 -13.27 -12.43 -7.70
C LYS A 98 -11.92 -12.35 -8.40
N VAL A 99 -11.57 -13.39 -9.17
CA VAL A 99 -10.34 -13.43 -9.96
C VAL A 99 -10.66 -13.74 -11.41
N TYR A 100 -10.10 -13.00 -12.36
CA TYR A 100 -10.22 -13.33 -13.78
C TYR A 100 -9.07 -12.74 -14.60
N GLN A 101 -9.02 -13.08 -15.88
CA GLN A 101 -8.03 -12.55 -16.81
C GLN A 101 -8.63 -11.43 -17.67
N GLU A 102 -7.95 -10.30 -17.73
CA GLU A 102 -8.28 -9.20 -18.64
C GLU A 102 -8.07 -9.60 -20.12
N ALA A 103 -8.97 -9.15 -21.00
CA ALA A 103 -8.91 -9.40 -22.43
C ALA A 103 -7.73 -8.72 -23.14
N GLN A 104 -7.47 -7.44 -22.84
CA GLN A 104 -6.56 -6.62 -23.63
C GLN A 104 -5.08 -6.99 -23.43
N TYR A 105 -4.63 -7.12 -22.18
CA TYR A 105 -3.22 -7.36 -21.86
C TYR A 105 -2.97 -8.68 -21.14
N GLY A 106 -4.02 -9.45 -20.83
CA GLY A 106 -3.89 -10.70 -20.09
C GLY A 106 -3.48 -10.50 -18.63
N ASN A 107 -3.76 -9.32 -18.06
CA ASN A 107 -3.52 -9.05 -16.64
C ASN A 107 -4.42 -9.93 -15.76
N CYS A 108 -3.92 -10.28 -14.58
CA CYS A 108 -4.69 -10.91 -13.52
C CYS A 108 -5.47 -9.83 -12.78
N VAL A 109 -6.80 -9.95 -12.80
CA VAL A 109 -7.71 -9.00 -12.17
C VAL A 109 -8.27 -9.58 -10.89
N PHE A 110 -8.29 -8.76 -9.84
CA PHE A 110 -8.84 -9.07 -8.52
C PHE A 110 -9.95 -8.08 -8.20
N VAL A 111 -11.13 -8.58 -7.83
CA VAL A 111 -12.33 -7.75 -7.62
C VAL A 111 -12.79 -7.82 -6.17
N GLY A 112 -13.01 -6.66 -5.56
CA GLY A 112 -13.70 -6.50 -4.29
C GLY A 112 -15.15 -6.12 -4.53
N TYR A 113 -16.05 -6.79 -3.80
CA TYR A 113 -17.49 -6.65 -3.91
C TYR A 113 -18.06 -6.03 -2.64
N ASP A 114 -19.21 -5.38 -2.77
CA ASP A 114 -20.07 -5.06 -1.62
C ASP A 114 -20.91 -6.27 -1.18
N GLU A 115 -21.65 -6.12 -0.07
CA GLU A 115 -22.55 -7.16 0.47
C GLU A 115 -23.65 -7.56 -0.52
N SER A 116 -23.97 -6.71 -1.50
CA SER A 116 -24.96 -6.97 -2.56
C SER A 116 -24.35 -7.65 -3.79
N GLY A 117 -23.04 -7.93 -3.78
CA GLY A 117 -22.32 -8.54 -4.89
C GLY A 117 -22.02 -7.59 -6.04
N ILE A 118 -22.11 -6.27 -5.82
CA ILE A 118 -21.74 -5.25 -6.81
C ILE A 118 -20.23 -4.98 -6.68
N PRO A 119 -19.48 -4.99 -7.79
CA PRO A 119 -18.05 -4.71 -7.76
C PRO A 119 -17.79 -3.23 -7.45
N LYS A 120 -16.89 -2.98 -6.48
CA LYS A 120 -16.53 -1.63 -5.99
C LYS A 120 -15.03 -1.38 -6.00
N TYR A 121 -14.24 -2.44 -5.92
CA TYR A 121 -12.79 -2.40 -5.98
C TYR A 121 -12.28 -3.32 -7.08
N CYS A 122 -11.24 -2.90 -7.81
CA CYS A 122 -10.61 -3.73 -8.83
C CYS A 122 -9.10 -3.43 -8.88
N SER A 123 -8.27 -4.45 -8.67
CA SER A 123 -6.81 -4.36 -8.80
C SER A 123 -6.30 -5.30 -9.88
N MET A 124 -5.35 -4.82 -10.67
CA MET A 124 -4.76 -5.54 -11.79
C MET A 124 -3.28 -5.81 -11.53
N ARG A 125 -2.82 -7.02 -11.88
CA ARG A 125 -1.43 -7.43 -11.81
C ARG A 125 -0.98 -8.00 -13.15
N GLY A 126 0.21 -7.59 -13.58
CA GLY A 126 0.88 -8.15 -14.75
C GLY A 126 1.17 -9.63 -14.57
N THR A 127 0.94 -10.41 -15.61
CA THR A 127 1.21 -11.85 -15.66
C THR A 127 2.49 -12.20 -16.43
N TYR A 128 3.22 -11.18 -16.90
CA TYR A 128 4.53 -11.30 -17.54
C TYR A 128 5.62 -11.34 -16.45
N THR A 129 6.60 -12.24 -16.59
CA THR A 129 7.67 -12.41 -15.60
C THR A 129 8.78 -11.36 -15.71
N ASP A 130 8.91 -10.73 -16.88
CA ASP A 130 9.94 -9.73 -17.21
C ASP A 130 9.52 -8.29 -16.93
N LYS A 131 8.22 -8.02 -16.76
CA LYS A 131 7.68 -6.67 -16.52
C LYS A 131 6.62 -6.67 -15.42
N ALA A 132 6.94 -6.00 -14.32
CA ALA A 132 5.99 -5.77 -13.26
C ALA A 132 4.94 -4.72 -13.68
N PHE A 133 3.66 -5.07 -13.50
CA PHE A 133 2.53 -4.15 -13.64
C PHE A 133 1.61 -4.30 -12.42
N LYS A 134 1.26 -3.17 -11.78
CA LYS A 134 0.35 -3.09 -10.64
C LYS A 134 -0.44 -1.80 -10.77
N MET A 135 -1.75 -1.90 -10.93
CA MET A 135 -2.63 -0.75 -11.07
C MET A 135 -4.02 -1.09 -10.54
N ASP A 136 -4.68 -0.13 -9.88
CA ASP A 136 -6.11 -0.24 -9.56
C ASP A 136 -6.93 0.32 -10.72
N ALA A 137 -8.12 -0.22 -10.95
CA ALA A 137 -8.98 0.24 -12.03
C ALA A 137 -9.50 1.66 -11.78
N VAL A 138 -9.92 2.33 -12.85
CA VAL A 138 -10.46 3.69 -12.77
C VAL A 138 -11.71 3.69 -11.89
N ASN A 139 -11.80 4.68 -11.00
CA ASN A 139 -12.85 4.82 -9.99
C ASN A 139 -12.94 3.67 -8.96
N SER A 140 -11.87 2.89 -8.78
CA SER A 140 -11.80 1.91 -7.69
C SER A 140 -11.97 2.58 -6.32
N ASP A 141 -12.90 2.03 -5.52
CA ASP A 141 -13.11 2.44 -4.13
C ASP A 141 -12.29 1.53 -3.21
N LYS A 142 -11.18 2.08 -2.69
CA LYS A 142 -10.26 1.36 -1.81
C LYS A 142 -10.83 1.03 -0.44
N SER A 143 -12.00 1.56 -0.08
CA SER A 143 -12.67 1.15 1.15
C SER A 143 -13.33 -0.22 1.03
N TYR A 144 -13.37 -0.83 -0.17
CA TYR A 144 -13.89 -2.17 -0.39
C TYR A 144 -12.73 -3.17 -0.53
N PRO A 145 -12.55 -4.11 0.41
CA PRO A 145 -11.47 -5.08 0.31
C PRO A 145 -11.74 -6.13 -0.78
N PHE A 146 -10.66 -6.76 -1.25
CA PHE A 146 -10.75 -8.11 -1.82
C PHE A 146 -10.90 -9.12 -0.68
N VAL A 147 -11.88 -10.03 -0.77
CA VAL A 147 -12.27 -10.90 0.35
C VAL A 147 -12.24 -12.37 -0.04
N ILE A 148 -11.55 -13.19 0.74
CA ILE A 148 -11.73 -14.64 0.84
C ILE A 148 -12.53 -14.88 2.13
N GLY A 149 -13.82 -15.17 1.99
CA GLY A 149 -14.74 -15.26 3.12
C GLY A 149 -14.51 -16.52 3.94
N GLY A 150 -14.59 -16.37 5.27
CA GLY A 150 -14.54 -17.46 6.24
C GLY A 150 -15.81 -17.54 7.07
N LYS A 151 -15.75 -18.31 8.15
CA LYS A 151 -16.84 -18.52 9.11
C LYS A 151 -16.44 -18.23 10.56
N SER A 152 -15.16 -18.10 10.85
CA SER A 152 -14.66 -17.81 12.19
C SER A 152 -14.77 -16.31 12.52
N ASP A 153 -14.48 -15.98 13.78
CA ASP A 153 -14.38 -14.61 14.27
C ASP A 153 -12.99 -13.98 14.02
N MET A 154 -12.18 -14.58 13.16
CA MET A 154 -10.82 -14.13 12.84
C MET A 154 -10.71 -13.60 11.41
N VAL A 155 -10.00 -12.48 11.24
CA VAL A 155 -9.63 -11.92 9.93
C VAL A 155 -8.12 -11.74 9.79
N PHE A 156 -7.56 -12.32 8.73
CA PHE A 156 -6.20 -12.01 8.31
C PHE A 156 -6.23 -10.82 7.35
N VAL A 157 -5.47 -9.79 7.68
CA VAL A 157 -5.34 -8.58 6.88
C VAL A 157 -4.05 -8.63 6.07
N CYS A 158 -4.16 -8.49 4.76
CA CYS A 158 -3.05 -8.60 3.81
C CYS A 158 -2.90 -7.32 2.98
N GLU A 159 -1.69 -7.05 2.48
CA GLU A 159 -1.44 -5.89 1.61
C GLU A 159 -2.11 -6.07 0.25
N SER A 160 -2.03 -7.29 -0.32
CA SER A 160 -2.54 -7.57 -1.66
C SER A 160 -3.37 -8.86 -1.75
N PRO A 161 -4.20 -8.99 -2.81
CA PRO A 161 -5.01 -10.20 -3.01
C PRO A 161 -4.17 -11.47 -3.12
N ILE A 162 -2.98 -11.36 -3.74
CA ILE A 162 -2.05 -12.48 -3.87
C ILE A 162 -1.54 -12.91 -2.49
N ASP A 163 -1.26 -11.98 -1.58
CA ASP A 163 -0.81 -12.31 -0.22
C ASP A 163 -1.92 -13.03 0.57
N ALA A 164 -3.18 -12.59 0.43
CA ALA A 164 -4.33 -13.27 1.01
C ALA A 164 -4.48 -14.71 0.47
N MET A 165 -4.27 -14.90 -0.84
CA MET A 165 -4.27 -16.22 -1.49
C MET A 165 -3.08 -17.09 -1.06
N SER A 166 -1.90 -16.50 -0.87
CA SER A 166 -0.72 -17.18 -0.34
C SER A 166 -0.95 -17.63 1.10
N HIS A 167 -1.55 -16.78 1.94
CA HIS A 167 -1.91 -17.15 3.30
C HIS A 167 -2.95 -18.30 3.34
N ALA A 168 -3.95 -18.27 2.46
CA ALA A 168 -4.88 -19.39 2.30
C ALA A 168 -4.17 -20.68 1.84
N THR A 169 -3.19 -20.56 0.94
CA THR A 169 -2.36 -21.70 0.48
C THR A 169 -1.56 -22.28 1.64
N PHE A 170 -0.90 -21.46 2.45
CA PHE A 170 -0.17 -21.92 3.63
C PHE A 170 -1.09 -22.64 4.62
N ALA A 171 -2.25 -22.07 4.93
CA ALA A 171 -3.21 -22.71 5.84
C ALA A 171 -3.54 -24.14 5.36
N LYS A 172 -3.82 -24.32 4.06
CA LYS A 172 -4.07 -25.64 3.47
C LYS A 172 -2.85 -26.57 3.58
N LEU A 173 -1.66 -26.08 3.23
CA LEU A 173 -0.42 -26.88 3.27
C LEU A 173 -0.08 -27.36 4.68
N TYR A 174 -0.41 -26.58 5.72
CA TYR A 174 -0.23 -26.95 7.12
C TYR A 174 -1.41 -27.76 7.71
N GLY A 175 -2.36 -28.21 6.88
CA GLY A 175 -3.46 -29.08 7.29
C GLY A 175 -4.64 -28.37 7.93
N HIS A 176 -4.72 -27.04 7.81
CA HIS A 176 -5.88 -26.26 8.25
C HIS A 176 -6.90 -26.10 7.11
N ASP A 177 -8.17 -25.91 7.48
CA ASP A 177 -9.19 -25.51 6.50
C ASP A 177 -9.01 -24.02 6.16
N TRP A 178 -8.50 -23.74 4.97
CA TRP A 178 -8.30 -22.38 4.50
C TRP A 178 -9.62 -21.59 4.34
N ARG A 179 -10.78 -22.25 4.35
CA ARG A 179 -12.11 -21.61 4.31
C ARG A 179 -12.66 -21.28 5.69
N GLN A 180 -11.95 -21.63 6.77
CA GLN A 180 -12.41 -21.37 8.12
C GLN A 180 -12.31 -19.88 8.48
N ASP A 181 -11.17 -19.24 8.19
CA ASP A 181 -10.90 -17.85 8.58
C ASP A 181 -11.10 -16.86 7.44
N ASN A 182 -11.49 -15.64 7.79
CA ASN A 182 -11.63 -14.55 6.82
C ASN A 182 -10.24 -14.06 6.41
N ARG A 183 -10.07 -13.71 5.13
CA ARG A 183 -8.84 -13.07 4.64
C ARG A 183 -9.22 -11.91 3.75
N ILE A 184 -8.71 -10.73 4.05
CA ILE A 184 -8.96 -9.53 3.27
C ILE A 184 -7.66 -8.94 2.76
N SER A 185 -7.74 -8.25 1.63
CA SER A 185 -6.66 -7.42 1.11
C SER A 185 -7.08 -5.96 1.08
N LEU A 186 -6.27 -5.09 1.70
CA LEU A 186 -6.48 -3.65 1.73
C LEU A 186 -6.05 -2.94 0.43
N GLY A 187 -5.22 -3.60 -0.38
CA GLY A 187 -4.67 -3.00 -1.61
C GLY A 187 -3.69 -1.85 -1.37
N CYS A 188 -3.31 -1.60 -0.11
CA CYS A 188 -2.34 -0.59 0.36
C CYS A 188 -2.15 -0.70 1.89
N THR A 189 -1.60 0.34 2.51
CA THR A 189 -1.37 0.46 3.96
C THR A 189 -2.47 1.22 4.72
N TRP A 190 -3.60 1.53 4.09
CA TRP A 190 -4.69 2.28 4.70
C TRP A 190 -5.81 1.34 5.21
N ASP A 191 -6.27 1.57 6.43
CA ASP A 191 -7.17 0.66 7.15
C ASP A 191 -8.65 0.80 6.78
N GLY A 192 -9.05 1.75 5.92
CA GLY A 192 -10.47 1.99 5.65
C GLY A 192 -11.22 0.80 5.03
N ALA A 193 -10.51 -0.12 4.36
CA ALA A 193 -11.10 -1.39 3.93
C ALA A 193 -11.35 -2.37 5.08
N LEU A 194 -10.47 -2.40 6.08
CA LEU A 194 -10.68 -3.18 7.31
C LEU A 194 -11.84 -2.59 8.12
N GLU A 195 -11.86 -1.27 8.32
CA GLU A 195 -12.93 -0.58 9.04
C GLU A 195 -14.31 -0.88 8.42
N ARG A 196 -14.42 -0.78 7.08
CA ARG A 196 -15.66 -1.14 6.38
C ARG A 196 -15.99 -2.61 6.57
N TYR A 197 -15.01 -3.50 6.44
CA TYR A 197 -15.24 -4.94 6.57
C TYR A 197 -15.76 -5.31 7.97
N LEU A 198 -15.22 -4.73 9.03
CA LEU A 198 -15.67 -4.96 10.41
C LEU A 198 -17.07 -4.38 10.70
N GLN A 199 -17.47 -3.32 9.98
CA GLN A 199 -18.85 -2.82 10.06
C GLN A 199 -19.86 -3.81 9.47
N TRP A 200 -19.50 -4.52 8.40
CA TRP A 200 -20.32 -5.56 7.80
C TRP A 200 -20.30 -6.87 8.60
N HIS A 201 -19.20 -7.14 9.27
CA HIS A 201 -18.95 -8.38 10.00
C HIS A 201 -18.68 -8.12 11.50
N PRO A 202 -19.70 -7.65 12.27
CA PRO A 202 -19.55 -7.37 13.69
C PRO A 202 -19.25 -8.62 14.54
N GLU A 203 -19.42 -9.81 13.98
CA GLU A 203 -19.04 -11.08 14.59
C GLU A 203 -17.53 -11.30 14.69
N ILE A 204 -16.72 -10.58 13.90
CA ILE A 204 -15.26 -10.68 13.89
C ILE A 204 -14.67 -10.00 15.13
N LYS A 205 -13.77 -10.70 15.82
CA LYS A 205 -13.18 -10.29 17.10
C LYS A 205 -11.64 -10.36 17.13
N LYS A 206 -11.02 -10.98 16.13
CA LYS A 206 -9.58 -11.26 16.09
C LYS A 206 -8.96 -10.92 14.75
#